data_AF-A0A923JRM1-F1
#
_entry.id   AF-A0A923JRM1-F1
#
_cell.length_a   1.000
_cell.length_b   1.000
_cell.length_c   1.000
_cell.angle_alpha   90.00
_cell.angle_beta   90.00
_cell.angle_gamma   90.00
#
_symmetry.space_group_name_H-M   'P 1'
#
loop_
_entity.id
_entity.type
_entity.pdbx_description
1 polymer ?
#
loop_
_entity_poly.entity_id
_entity_poly.type
_entity_poly.pdbx_seq_one_letter_code
_entity_poly.pdbx_strand_id
1 'polypeptide(L)'
;MKRVFIANFGRENYEWPNCLRRSTVATMNAEKTHRFWAAGDREGFIETTLKYEKTARCMVPTPGVASRWFNLMSIIAQTSGDIWIHREKNDLWWTESLPDAPAFELGEDSSSKPSKPIYVCHKPCKPWAKVNLIGSRLEWSALHPKAWDFLSTEATFQQLSPDYAEYALALVHGNDLNPWHERREWREKTAVRKAGLVTSFSNLKVAAYRMARTAWGTTQHSNGQEELRWSKNKDFSFPNEEELQLYIEELYHMQEGLCALTGIPMQLDRAQDDDEQLCSLDRIDSDGHYAPGNLLIVCRFANRWKSHSNNANFMRLINLIKSNANL
;
A
#
# COMPACT_ATOMS: atom_id res chain seq x y z
N MET A 1 17.30 -24.52 15.11
CA MET A 1 16.22 -23.55 15.38
C MET A 1 15.05 -23.90 14.48
N LYS A 2 13.82 -24.04 15.03
CA LYS A 2 12.63 -24.39 14.22
C LYS A 2 12.30 -23.22 13.28
N ARG A 3 11.92 -23.50 12.03
CA ARG A 3 11.38 -22.44 11.16
C ARG A 3 9.96 -22.13 11.62
N VAL A 4 9.57 -20.87 11.47
CA VAL A 4 8.22 -20.40 11.80
C VAL A 4 7.62 -19.80 10.54
N PHE A 5 6.44 -20.28 10.18
CA PHE A 5 5.69 -19.82 9.03
C PHE A 5 4.37 -19.21 9.48
N ILE A 6 3.96 -18.16 8.80
CA ILE A 6 2.60 -17.65 8.86
C ILE A 6 1.89 -17.97 7.55
N ALA A 7 0.69 -18.54 7.62
CA ALA A 7 0.05 -19.18 6.49
C ALA A 7 -1.45 -18.87 6.36
N ASN A 8 -1.90 -18.97 5.12
CA ASN A 8 -3.27 -18.96 4.64
C ASN A 8 -3.47 -20.19 3.75
N PHE A 9 -4.68 -20.75 3.76
CA PHE A 9 -4.97 -22.03 3.12
C PHE A 9 -5.98 -21.81 1.99
N GLY A 10 -5.46 -21.50 0.80
CA GLY A 10 -6.28 -21.14 -0.37
C GLY A 10 -6.69 -19.66 -0.37
N ARG A 11 -7.35 -19.23 -1.46
CA ARG A 11 -7.90 -17.86 -1.52
C ARG A 11 -9.02 -17.72 -0.50
N GLU A 12 -9.07 -16.57 0.17
CA GLU A 12 -10.06 -16.32 1.24
C GLU A 12 -10.07 -17.40 2.33
N ASN A 13 -8.97 -18.15 2.47
CA ASN A 13 -8.82 -19.26 3.42
C ASN A 13 -9.87 -20.37 3.28
N TYR A 14 -10.38 -20.64 2.07
CA TYR A 14 -11.41 -21.66 1.89
C TYR A 14 -11.00 -23.06 2.40
N GLU A 15 -9.70 -23.38 2.43
CA GLU A 15 -9.19 -24.69 2.85
C GLU A 15 -8.90 -24.77 4.35
N TRP A 16 -9.03 -23.66 5.08
CA TRP A 16 -8.82 -23.63 6.53
C TRP A 16 -9.71 -24.61 7.32
N PRO A 17 -11.03 -24.73 7.07
CA PRO A 17 -11.89 -25.65 7.81
C PRO A 17 -11.44 -27.12 7.68
N ASN A 18 -10.90 -27.50 6.52
CA ASN A 18 -10.35 -28.83 6.28
C ASN A 18 -9.01 -29.01 7.00
N CYS A 19 -8.12 -28.01 6.93
CA CYS A 19 -6.84 -28.01 7.65
C CYS A 19 -7.02 -28.18 9.16
N LEU A 20 -8.00 -27.46 9.73
CA LEU A 20 -8.35 -27.54 11.14
C LEU A 20 -8.88 -28.94 11.51
N ARG A 21 -9.85 -29.46 10.74
CA ARG A 21 -10.48 -30.76 11.01
C ARG A 21 -9.52 -31.94 10.85
N ARG A 22 -8.64 -31.87 9.85
CA ARG A 22 -7.73 -32.98 9.48
C ARG A 22 -6.38 -32.90 10.21
N SER A 23 -6.10 -31.82 10.92
CA SER A 23 -4.78 -31.52 11.46
C SER A 23 -3.71 -31.57 10.37
N THR A 24 -3.86 -30.69 9.37
CA THR A 24 -2.91 -30.55 8.27
C THR A 24 -2.55 -29.09 8.04
N VAL A 25 -1.38 -28.84 7.45
CA VAL A 25 -1.06 -27.60 6.72
C VAL A 25 -1.19 -27.89 5.23
N ALA A 26 -1.69 -26.92 4.46
CA ALA A 26 -1.98 -27.16 3.04
C ALA A 26 -1.47 -26.09 2.10
N THR A 27 -1.26 -26.50 0.85
CA THR A 27 -1.13 -25.61 -0.31
C THR A 27 -1.64 -26.35 -1.54
N MET A 28 -1.76 -25.66 -2.67
CA MET A 28 -2.35 -26.23 -3.89
C MET A 28 -1.58 -25.85 -5.14
N ASN A 29 -1.57 -26.77 -6.11
CA ASN A 29 -1.13 -26.53 -7.48
C ASN A 29 -2.34 -26.67 -8.42
N ALA A 30 -2.32 -25.95 -9.53
CA ALA A 30 -3.25 -26.23 -10.62
C ALA A 30 -2.99 -27.64 -11.18
N GLU A 31 -4.04 -28.33 -11.60
CA GLU A 31 -3.95 -29.67 -12.19
C GLU A 31 -2.88 -29.73 -13.31
N LYS A 32 -2.88 -28.73 -14.19
CA LYS A 32 -1.98 -28.63 -15.35
C LYS A 32 -0.51 -28.54 -14.98
N THR A 33 -0.18 -27.94 -13.83
CA THR A 33 1.20 -27.71 -13.40
C THR A 33 1.70 -28.78 -12.43
N HIS A 34 0.79 -29.50 -11.75
CA HIS A 34 1.14 -30.45 -10.69
C HIS A 34 2.12 -31.55 -11.16
N ARG A 35 1.94 -32.10 -12.36
CA ARG A 35 2.82 -33.16 -12.91
C ARG A 35 4.29 -32.74 -13.01
N PHE A 36 4.55 -31.47 -13.32
CA PHE A 36 5.91 -30.94 -13.45
C PHE A 36 6.56 -30.77 -12.08
N TRP A 37 5.79 -30.31 -11.10
CA TRP A 37 6.25 -30.28 -9.71
C TRP A 37 6.58 -31.68 -9.18
N ALA A 38 5.71 -32.66 -9.43
CA ALA A 38 5.92 -34.04 -8.99
C ALA A 38 7.17 -34.68 -9.63
N ALA A 39 7.51 -34.30 -10.87
CA ALA A 39 8.71 -34.75 -11.56
C ALA A 39 9.99 -33.97 -11.17
N GLY A 40 9.88 -32.92 -10.36
CA GLY A 40 10.99 -31.99 -10.08
C GLY A 40 11.37 -31.08 -11.25
N ASP A 41 10.55 -31.06 -12.31
CA ASP A 41 10.76 -30.24 -13.50
C ASP A 41 10.31 -28.79 -13.26
N ARG A 42 11.24 -27.98 -12.76
CA ARG A 42 11.00 -26.58 -12.45
C ARG A 42 10.78 -25.72 -13.70
N GLU A 43 11.46 -26.01 -14.80
CA GLU A 43 11.36 -25.25 -16.04
C GLU A 43 10.00 -25.49 -16.69
N GLY A 44 9.62 -26.75 -16.87
CA GLY A 44 8.30 -27.13 -17.40
C GLY A 44 7.15 -26.64 -16.53
N PHE A 45 7.33 -26.58 -15.20
CA PHE A 45 6.36 -25.97 -14.28
C PHE A 45 6.18 -24.47 -14.57
N ILE A 46 7.29 -23.73 -14.71
CA ILE A 46 7.26 -22.28 -14.95
C ILE A 46 6.59 -22.00 -16.30
N GLU A 47 7.04 -22.64 -17.39
CA GLU A 47 6.48 -22.45 -18.73
C GLU A 47 4.98 -22.73 -18.77
N THR A 48 4.55 -23.84 -18.17
CA THR A 48 3.13 -24.21 -18.10
C THR A 48 2.32 -23.20 -17.29
N THR A 49 2.88 -22.72 -16.18
CA THR A 49 2.26 -21.70 -15.34
C THR A 49 2.05 -20.40 -16.12
N LEU A 50 3.06 -19.94 -16.86
CA LEU A 50 2.96 -18.71 -17.66
C LEU A 50 1.91 -18.82 -18.77
N LYS A 51 1.71 -20.02 -19.32
CA LYS A 51 0.76 -20.27 -20.41
C LYS A 51 -0.69 -20.38 -19.94
N TYR A 52 -0.94 -21.04 -18.81
CA TYR A 52 -2.30 -21.44 -18.42
C TYR A 52 -2.83 -20.78 -17.14
N GLU A 53 -1.94 -20.29 -16.27
CA GLU A 53 -2.36 -19.74 -14.98
C GLU A 53 -2.48 -18.22 -14.97
N LYS A 54 -3.27 -17.74 -14.03
CA LYS A 54 -3.49 -16.32 -13.78
C LYS A 54 -3.37 -16.05 -12.28
N THR A 55 -2.78 -14.91 -11.95
CA THR A 55 -2.75 -14.39 -10.58
C THR A 55 -4.16 -14.04 -10.09
N ALA A 56 -4.30 -13.72 -8.80
CA ALA A 56 -5.57 -13.26 -8.24
C ALA A 56 -6.16 -12.01 -8.91
N ARG A 57 -5.31 -11.20 -9.58
CA ARG A 57 -5.71 -10.01 -10.34
C ARG A 57 -5.94 -10.29 -11.83
N CYS A 58 -6.13 -11.56 -12.20
CA CYS A 58 -6.34 -12.01 -13.59
C CYS A 58 -5.18 -11.70 -14.57
N MET A 59 -3.98 -11.43 -14.06
CA MET A 59 -2.76 -11.21 -14.87
C MET A 59 -1.96 -12.50 -15.04
N VAL A 60 -1.22 -12.63 -16.15
CA VAL A 60 -0.19 -13.68 -16.31
C VAL A 60 0.88 -13.51 -15.22
N PRO A 61 1.26 -14.55 -14.47
CA PRO A 61 2.33 -14.46 -13.47
C PRO A 61 3.68 -14.18 -14.15
N THR A 62 4.64 -13.61 -13.41
CA THR A 62 6.03 -13.53 -13.89
C THR A 62 6.76 -14.86 -13.66
N PRO A 63 7.89 -15.13 -14.34
CA PRO A 63 8.69 -16.33 -14.07
C PRO A 63 9.09 -16.46 -12.59
N GLY A 64 9.41 -15.34 -11.93
CA GLY A 64 9.70 -15.31 -10.50
C GLY A 64 8.53 -15.77 -9.63
N VAL A 65 7.30 -15.33 -9.95
CA VAL A 65 6.07 -15.74 -9.25
C VAL A 65 5.76 -17.21 -9.48
N ALA A 66 5.88 -17.70 -10.72
CA ALA A 66 5.68 -19.11 -11.05
C ALA A 66 6.69 -20.00 -10.31
N SER A 67 7.96 -19.58 -10.26
CA SER A 67 8.99 -20.32 -9.54
C SER A 67 8.79 -20.27 -8.02
N ARG A 68 8.22 -19.17 -7.49
CA ARG A 68 7.79 -19.11 -6.10
C ARG A 68 6.69 -20.13 -5.83
N TRP A 69 5.69 -20.27 -6.70
CA TRP A 69 4.61 -21.26 -6.53
C TRP A 69 5.13 -22.70 -6.49
N PHE A 70 6.08 -23.03 -7.36
CA PHE A 70 6.79 -24.31 -7.30
C PHE A 70 7.41 -24.55 -5.91
N ASN A 71 8.14 -23.55 -5.39
CA ASN A 71 8.78 -23.64 -4.09
C ASN A 71 7.77 -23.75 -2.93
N LEU A 72 6.62 -23.08 -3.01
CA LEU A 72 5.60 -23.15 -1.96
C LEU A 72 5.09 -24.58 -1.76
N MET A 73 4.83 -25.30 -2.85
CA MET A 73 4.43 -26.70 -2.80
C MET A 73 5.52 -27.58 -2.17
N SER A 74 6.78 -27.39 -2.58
CA SER A 74 7.91 -28.14 -2.01
C SER A 74 8.10 -27.89 -0.51
N ILE A 75 7.99 -26.64 -0.06
CA ILE A 75 8.13 -26.29 1.37
C ILE A 75 7.05 -26.99 2.21
N ILE A 76 5.79 -27.00 1.76
CA ILE A 76 4.70 -27.69 2.47
C ILE A 76 4.88 -29.21 2.41
N ALA A 77 5.28 -29.78 1.27
CA ALA A 77 5.47 -31.21 1.17
C ALA A 77 6.59 -31.72 2.10
N GLN A 78 7.62 -30.91 2.33
CA GLN A 78 8.85 -31.27 3.01
C GLN A 78 8.97 -30.73 4.44
N THR A 79 8.04 -29.89 4.92
CA THR A 79 8.10 -29.34 6.28
C THR A 79 8.05 -30.45 7.34
N SER A 80 8.82 -30.32 8.41
CA SER A 80 8.81 -31.27 9.53
C SER A 80 9.36 -30.58 10.77
N GLY A 81 8.62 -30.60 11.87
CA GLY A 81 8.98 -29.93 13.11
C GLY A 81 8.98 -28.40 13.01
N ASP A 82 8.43 -27.82 11.93
CA ASP A 82 8.30 -26.38 11.77
C ASP A 82 6.99 -25.90 12.40
N ILE A 83 6.99 -24.67 12.91
CA ILE A 83 5.81 -24.06 13.50
C ILE A 83 5.04 -23.30 12.43
N TRP A 84 3.73 -23.51 12.39
CA TRP A 84 2.81 -22.86 11.47
C TRP A 84 1.81 -22.05 12.27
N ILE A 85 1.61 -20.79 11.89
CA ILE A 85 0.69 -19.86 12.53
C ILE A 85 -0.33 -19.40 11.49
N HIS A 86 -1.59 -19.40 11.86
CA HIS A 86 -2.70 -18.95 11.02
C HIS A 86 -3.61 -18.02 11.82
N ARG A 87 -4.08 -16.95 11.20
CA ARG A 87 -5.05 -16.05 11.81
C ARG A 87 -6.43 -16.31 11.20
N GLU A 88 -7.38 -16.70 12.04
CA GLU A 88 -8.80 -16.77 11.68
C GLU A 88 -9.58 -15.78 12.54
N LYS A 89 -10.03 -14.68 11.93
CA LYS A 89 -10.72 -13.57 12.61
C LYS A 89 -9.91 -13.02 13.80
N ASN A 90 -10.36 -13.31 15.03
CA ASN A 90 -9.72 -12.89 16.27
C ASN A 90 -8.86 -14.00 16.91
N ASP A 91 -8.94 -15.24 16.43
CA ASP A 91 -8.16 -16.34 16.98
C ASP A 91 -6.84 -16.48 16.19
N LEU A 92 -5.73 -16.54 16.92
CA LEU A 92 -4.44 -16.94 16.37
C LEU A 92 -4.25 -18.43 16.65
N TRP A 93 -4.21 -19.21 15.58
CA TRP A 93 -4.01 -20.65 15.60
C TRP A 93 -2.54 -20.98 15.33
N TRP A 94 -2.03 -22.02 15.97
CA TRP A 94 -0.72 -22.57 15.67
C TRP A 94 -0.70 -24.09 15.69
N THR A 95 0.28 -24.66 15.00
CA THR A 95 0.56 -26.09 14.97
C THR A 95 2.05 -26.34 14.67
N GLU A 96 2.46 -27.61 14.75
CA GLU A 96 3.78 -28.10 14.36
C GLU A 96 3.62 -29.19 13.29
N SER A 97 4.35 -29.07 12.18
CA SER A 97 4.32 -30.07 11.11
C SER A 97 4.95 -31.40 11.55
N LEU A 98 4.40 -32.50 11.06
CA LEU A 98 4.87 -33.86 11.37
C LEU A 98 5.77 -34.39 10.23
N PRO A 99 6.64 -35.37 10.51
CA PRO A 99 7.53 -35.95 9.49
C PRO A 99 6.77 -36.76 8.42
N ASP A 100 5.56 -37.22 8.73
CA ASP A 100 4.69 -38.03 7.87
C ASP A 100 4.52 -37.46 6.46
N ALA A 101 4.45 -38.34 5.46
CA ALA A 101 4.33 -37.93 4.06
C ALA A 101 3.05 -37.11 3.81
N PRO A 102 3.09 -36.10 2.93
CA PRO A 102 1.88 -35.39 2.52
C PRO A 102 0.97 -36.29 1.68
N ALA A 103 -0.34 -36.04 1.78
CA ALA A 103 -1.34 -36.57 0.85
C ALA A 103 -1.65 -35.54 -0.25
N PHE A 104 -1.88 -36.00 -1.47
CA PHE A 104 -2.29 -35.15 -2.59
C PHE A 104 -3.67 -35.59 -3.06
N GLU A 105 -4.61 -34.65 -3.12
CA GLU A 105 -5.99 -34.92 -3.48
C GLU A 105 -6.41 -33.98 -4.60
N LEU A 106 -7.11 -34.53 -5.61
CA LEU A 106 -7.73 -33.73 -6.65
C LEU A 106 -9.00 -33.09 -6.08
N GLY A 107 -9.11 -31.77 -6.21
CA GLY A 107 -10.25 -30.98 -5.78
C GLY A 107 -10.54 -29.83 -6.73
N GLU A 108 -11.41 -28.92 -6.32
CA GLU A 108 -11.79 -27.75 -7.10
C GLU A 108 -11.51 -26.45 -6.34
N ASP A 109 -10.91 -25.48 -7.02
CA ASP A 109 -10.76 -24.12 -6.50
C ASP A 109 -12.09 -23.36 -6.60
N SER A 110 -12.86 -23.38 -5.51
CA SER A 110 -14.16 -22.72 -5.39
C SER A 110 -14.10 -21.19 -5.44
N SER A 111 -12.89 -20.62 -5.30
CA SER A 111 -12.67 -19.17 -5.41
C SER A 111 -12.54 -18.69 -6.87
N SER A 112 -12.40 -19.61 -7.81
CA SER A 112 -12.31 -19.32 -9.25
C SER A 112 -13.67 -19.54 -9.94
N LYS A 113 -14.02 -18.68 -10.91
CA LYS A 113 -15.21 -18.83 -11.75
C LYS A 113 -14.81 -18.85 -13.24
N PRO A 114 -15.04 -19.96 -13.99
CA PRO A 114 -15.50 -21.27 -13.50
C PRO A 114 -14.50 -21.91 -12.53
N SER A 115 -14.96 -22.87 -11.71
CA SER A 115 -14.07 -23.62 -10.80
C SER A 115 -12.99 -24.33 -11.61
N LYS A 116 -11.78 -24.37 -11.05
CA LYS A 116 -10.61 -24.99 -11.69
C LYS A 116 -10.17 -26.22 -10.90
N PRO A 117 -9.81 -27.31 -11.58
CA PRO A 117 -9.24 -28.49 -10.92
C PRO A 117 -7.86 -28.17 -10.35
N ILE A 118 -7.64 -28.57 -9.10
CA ILE A 118 -6.40 -28.35 -8.35
C ILE A 118 -5.99 -29.62 -7.61
N TYR A 119 -4.69 -29.79 -7.40
CA TYR A 119 -4.18 -30.75 -6.43
C TYR A 119 -3.90 -30.04 -5.11
N VAL A 120 -4.63 -30.41 -4.06
CA VAL A 120 -4.41 -29.94 -2.70
C VAL A 120 -3.41 -30.88 -2.02
N CYS A 121 -2.31 -30.32 -1.53
CA CYS A 121 -1.33 -31.01 -0.71
C CYS A 121 -1.69 -30.81 0.75
N HIS A 122 -1.96 -31.91 1.45
CA HIS A 122 -2.18 -31.95 2.88
C HIS A 122 -0.98 -32.58 3.57
N LYS A 123 -0.21 -31.75 4.27
CA LYS A 123 0.90 -32.22 5.11
C LYS A 123 0.42 -32.38 6.56
N PRO A 124 0.55 -33.57 7.18
CA PRO A 124 0.13 -33.78 8.56
C PRO A 124 0.83 -32.83 9.55
N CYS A 125 0.09 -32.37 10.54
CA CYS A 125 0.57 -31.57 11.65
C CYS A 125 -0.10 -32.00 12.95
N LYS A 126 0.37 -31.49 14.09
CA LYS A 126 -0.36 -31.62 15.36
C LYS A 126 -1.73 -30.94 15.26
N PRO A 127 -2.70 -31.28 16.14
CA PRO A 127 -3.94 -30.54 16.20
C PRO A 127 -3.69 -29.04 16.36
N TRP A 128 -4.38 -28.24 15.55
CA TRP A 128 -4.28 -26.80 15.63
C TRP A 128 -4.79 -26.30 16.99
N ALA A 129 -3.99 -25.46 17.65
CA ALA A 129 -4.31 -24.90 18.95
C ALA A 129 -4.45 -23.37 18.85
N LYS A 130 -5.42 -22.82 19.57
CA LYS A 130 -5.58 -21.37 19.79
C LYS A 130 -5.27 -20.94 21.21
N VAL A 131 -4.57 -21.80 21.93
CA VAL A 131 -4.01 -21.55 23.26
C VAL A 131 -2.50 -21.77 23.18
N ASN A 132 -1.73 -21.02 23.95
CA ASN A 132 -0.31 -21.30 24.13
C ASN A 132 -0.10 -22.58 24.96
N LEU A 133 1.14 -23.03 25.10
CA LEU A 133 1.46 -24.26 25.84
C LEU A 133 1.13 -24.21 27.34
N ILE A 134 0.98 -23.02 27.92
CA ILE A 134 0.57 -22.84 29.32
C ILE A 134 -0.96 -22.65 29.47
N GLY A 135 -1.73 -22.74 28.37
CA GLY A 135 -3.20 -22.71 28.37
C GLY A 135 -3.84 -21.33 28.22
N SER A 136 -3.09 -20.25 28.05
CA SER A 136 -3.64 -18.92 27.77
C SER A 136 -4.13 -18.81 26.32
N ARG A 137 -5.27 -18.16 26.10
CA ARG A 137 -5.81 -17.94 24.74
C ARG A 137 -4.93 -17.00 23.92
N LEU A 138 -4.76 -17.34 22.65
CA LEU A 138 -4.03 -16.54 21.67
C LEU A 138 -5.02 -15.70 20.85
N GLU A 139 -5.38 -14.53 21.39
CA GLU A 139 -6.33 -13.62 20.76
C GLU A 139 -5.59 -12.51 20.00
N TRP A 140 -5.90 -12.36 18.71
CA TRP A 140 -5.31 -11.36 17.82
C TRP A 140 -5.43 -9.95 18.40
N SER A 141 -6.60 -9.57 18.90
CA SER A 141 -6.87 -8.27 19.52
C SER A 141 -5.98 -7.95 20.72
N ALA A 142 -5.56 -8.98 21.46
CA ALA A 142 -4.74 -8.90 22.66
C ALA A 142 -3.23 -8.85 22.36
N LEU A 143 -2.82 -9.17 21.13
CA LEU A 143 -1.41 -9.10 20.76
C LEU A 143 -0.89 -7.67 20.77
N HIS A 144 0.41 -7.54 21.01
CA HIS A 144 1.11 -6.28 20.84
C HIS A 144 0.95 -5.79 19.38
N PRO A 145 0.67 -4.50 19.12
CA PRO A 145 0.38 -3.98 17.78
C PRO A 145 1.47 -4.26 16.74
N LYS A 146 2.73 -4.32 17.18
CA LYS A 146 3.86 -4.67 16.31
C LYS A 146 3.78 -6.11 15.80
N ALA A 147 3.23 -7.03 16.60
CA ALA A 147 3.03 -8.42 16.20
C ALA A 147 2.05 -8.56 15.03
N TRP A 148 1.11 -7.62 14.88
CA TRP A 148 0.17 -7.62 13.77
C TRP A 148 0.84 -7.43 12.41
N ASP A 149 1.97 -6.72 12.37
CA ASP A 149 2.72 -6.45 11.14
C ASP A 149 3.27 -7.74 10.51
N PHE A 150 3.50 -8.79 11.30
CA PHE A 150 4.19 -10.00 10.84
C PHE A 150 3.52 -11.33 11.22
N LEU A 151 2.50 -11.37 12.08
CA LEU A 151 1.75 -12.59 12.40
C LEU A 151 0.53 -12.82 11.50
N SER A 152 0.46 -12.14 10.36
CA SER A 152 -0.53 -12.39 9.31
C SER A 152 0.06 -12.16 7.93
N THR A 153 -0.52 -12.77 6.90
CA THR A 153 -0.11 -12.60 5.50
C THR A 153 -1.32 -12.48 4.58
N GLU A 154 -1.13 -11.86 3.43
CA GLU A 154 -2.07 -11.94 2.28
C GLU A 154 -1.61 -12.99 1.24
N ALA A 155 -0.41 -13.55 1.39
CA ALA A 155 0.09 -14.62 0.54
C ALA A 155 -0.31 -16.01 1.09
N THR A 156 0.03 -17.08 0.38
CA THR A 156 -0.18 -18.46 0.85
C THR A 156 0.57 -18.74 2.14
N PHE A 157 1.87 -18.45 2.19
CA PHE A 157 2.62 -18.38 3.45
C PHE A 157 3.92 -17.60 3.28
N GLN A 158 4.52 -17.24 4.41
CA GLN A 158 5.84 -16.63 4.51
C GLN A 158 6.58 -17.18 5.73
N GLN A 159 7.88 -17.41 5.57
CA GLN A 159 8.76 -17.71 6.69
C GLN A 159 9.10 -16.41 7.43
N LEU A 160 9.03 -16.43 8.76
CA LEU A 160 9.45 -15.30 9.58
C LEU A 160 10.98 -15.17 9.60
N SER A 161 11.45 -13.92 9.76
CA SER A 161 12.85 -13.65 10.08
C SER A 161 13.23 -14.27 11.43
N PRO A 162 14.52 -14.49 11.72
CA PRO A 162 14.93 -15.09 12.99
C PRO A 162 14.36 -14.39 14.22
N ASP A 163 14.42 -13.06 14.28
CA ASP A 163 13.90 -12.28 15.43
C ASP A 163 12.37 -12.42 15.61
N TYR A 164 11.60 -12.40 14.52
CA TYR A 164 10.14 -12.58 14.59
C TYR A 164 9.74 -14.03 14.84
N ALA A 165 10.56 -14.99 14.40
CA ALA A 165 10.39 -16.39 14.73
C ALA A 165 10.59 -16.64 16.24
N GLU A 166 11.61 -16.03 16.85
CA GLU A 166 11.82 -16.11 18.31
C GLU A 166 10.65 -15.52 19.09
N TYR A 167 10.14 -14.35 18.68
CA TYR A 167 8.94 -13.77 19.29
C TYR A 167 7.72 -14.70 19.17
N ALA A 168 7.49 -15.26 17.98
CA ALA A 168 6.36 -16.14 17.73
C ALA A 168 6.45 -17.43 18.56
N LEU A 169 7.65 -17.99 18.71
CA LEU A 169 7.90 -19.14 19.58
C LEU A 169 7.67 -18.80 21.05
N ALA A 170 8.17 -17.64 21.52
CA ALA A 170 7.92 -17.17 22.88
C ALA A 170 6.41 -17.02 23.14
N LEU A 171 5.65 -16.48 22.18
CA LEU A 171 4.20 -16.36 22.27
C LEU A 171 3.51 -17.73 22.37
N VAL A 172 3.91 -18.70 21.53
CA VAL A 172 3.39 -20.07 21.54
C VAL A 172 3.74 -20.81 22.85
N HIS A 173 4.92 -20.57 23.39
CA HIS A 173 5.36 -21.16 24.65
C HIS A 173 4.76 -20.47 25.89
N GLY A 174 4.23 -19.26 25.75
CA GLY A 174 3.77 -18.45 26.88
C GLY A 174 4.91 -17.82 27.68
N ASN A 175 6.07 -17.61 27.04
CA ASN A 175 7.23 -16.98 27.65
C ASN A 175 7.04 -15.46 27.76
N ASP A 176 7.91 -14.82 28.53
CA ASP A 176 7.95 -13.36 28.62
C ASP A 176 8.28 -12.73 27.25
N LEU A 177 7.50 -11.72 26.88
CA LEU A 177 7.62 -10.97 25.63
C LEU A 177 8.23 -9.57 25.83
N ASN A 178 8.48 -9.15 27.09
CA ASN A 178 9.12 -7.87 27.41
C ASN A 178 10.43 -7.61 26.65
N PRO A 179 11.32 -8.61 26.38
CA PRO A 179 12.53 -8.36 25.61
C PRO A 179 12.31 -7.76 24.23
N TRP A 180 11.12 -7.96 23.63
CA TRP A 180 10.70 -7.26 22.41
C TRP A 180 9.87 -6.02 22.72
N HIS A 181 8.92 -6.09 23.65
CA HIS A 181 7.99 -4.99 23.93
C HIS A 181 8.68 -3.73 24.47
N GLU A 182 9.84 -3.85 25.09
CA GLU A 182 10.65 -2.71 25.58
C GLU A 182 11.52 -2.06 24.49
N ARG A 183 11.67 -2.71 23.34
CA ARG A 183 12.44 -2.14 22.22
C ARG A 183 11.74 -0.90 21.69
N ARG A 184 12.52 0.05 21.19
CA ARG A 184 12.03 1.37 20.77
C ARG A 184 10.93 1.23 19.71
N GLU A 185 11.19 0.43 18.68
CA GLU A 185 10.28 0.21 17.55
C GLU A 185 8.98 -0.52 17.92
N TRP A 186 8.98 -1.27 19.03
CA TRP A 186 7.77 -1.88 19.59
C TRP A 186 6.98 -0.88 20.43
N ARG A 187 7.64 -0.14 21.34
CA ARG A 187 6.99 0.89 22.17
C ARG A 187 6.35 2.01 21.34
N GLU A 188 7.05 2.49 20.30
CA GLU A 188 6.52 3.51 19.38
C GLU A 188 5.21 3.07 18.73
N LYS A 189 5.09 1.79 18.35
CA LYS A 189 3.86 1.23 17.76
C LYS A 189 2.68 1.26 18.73
N THR A 190 2.93 1.07 20.03
CA THR A 190 1.90 1.14 21.08
C THR A 190 1.51 2.58 21.42
N ALA A 191 2.47 3.52 21.39
CA ALA A 191 2.19 4.96 21.55
C ALA A 191 1.30 5.49 20.42
N VAL A 192 1.54 5.06 19.18
CA VAL A 192 0.69 5.37 18.02
C VAL A 192 -0.73 4.78 18.18
N ARG A 193 -0.90 3.60 18.79
CA ARG A 193 -2.24 3.00 19.04
C ARG A 193 -3.05 3.77 20.10
N LYS A 194 -2.41 4.32 21.14
CA LYS A 194 -3.10 5.20 22.11
C LYS A 194 -3.60 6.50 21.46
N ALA A 195 -2.85 7.07 20.51
CA ALA A 195 -3.32 8.20 19.71
C ALA A 195 -4.37 7.79 18.65
N GLY A 196 -4.34 6.52 18.21
CA GLY A 196 -5.16 5.98 17.11
C GLY A 196 -6.46 5.26 17.49
N LEU A 197 -6.82 5.13 18.79
CA LEU A 197 -8.17 4.67 19.17
C LEU A 197 -9.27 5.62 18.68
N VAL A 198 -8.90 6.84 18.28
CA VAL A 198 -9.76 7.86 17.67
C VAL A 198 -9.84 7.72 16.13
N THR A 199 -8.99 6.91 15.46
CA THR A 199 -8.87 6.94 13.99
C THR A 199 -8.37 5.61 13.38
N SER A 200 -9.21 4.57 13.36
CA SER A 200 -8.90 3.29 12.69
C SER A 200 -9.26 3.28 11.20
N PHE A 201 -8.31 3.52 10.29
CA PHE A 201 -8.27 2.97 8.92
C PHE A 201 -6.79 3.02 8.44
N SER A 202 -6.29 2.06 7.65
CA SER A 202 -4.89 2.13 7.16
C SER A 202 -4.67 3.42 6.35
N ASN A 203 -3.50 4.06 6.40
CA ASN A 203 -3.27 5.36 5.73
C ASN A 203 -3.67 5.34 4.23
N LEU A 204 -3.46 4.22 3.54
CA LEU A 204 -3.93 4.01 2.18
C LEU A 204 -5.46 3.89 2.09
N LYS A 205 -6.11 3.17 3.00
CA LYS A 205 -7.58 3.09 3.08
C LYS A 205 -8.21 4.42 3.50
N VAL A 206 -7.57 5.21 4.37
CA VAL A 206 -7.98 6.57 4.74
C VAL A 206 -7.90 7.50 3.53
N ALA A 207 -6.76 7.47 2.82
CA ALA A 207 -6.57 8.27 1.62
C ALA A 207 -7.57 7.86 0.52
N ALA A 208 -7.74 6.56 0.28
CA ALA A 208 -8.69 6.03 -0.69
C ALA A 208 -10.13 6.37 -0.32
N TYR A 209 -10.51 6.23 0.95
CA TYR A 209 -11.84 6.60 1.44
C TYR A 209 -12.09 8.11 1.30
N ARG A 210 -11.13 8.96 1.66
CA ARG A 210 -11.21 10.42 1.45
C ARG A 210 -11.40 10.75 -0.03
N MET A 211 -10.55 10.22 -0.90
CA MET A 211 -10.62 10.47 -2.35
C MET A 211 -11.95 10.01 -2.94
N ALA A 212 -12.42 8.81 -2.58
CA ALA A 212 -13.71 8.28 -3.03
C ALA A 212 -14.88 9.14 -2.53
N ARG A 213 -14.86 9.57 -1.26
CA ARG A 213 -15.91 10.41 -0.68
C ARG A 213 -15.92 11.83 -1.24
N THR A 214 -14.77 12.43 -1.52
CA THR A 214 -14.67 13.73 -2.20
C THR A 214 -15.24 13.63 -3.61
N ALA A 215 -14.82 12.61 -4.39
CA ALA A 215 -15.34 12.40 -5.74
C ALA A 215 -16.87 12.20 -5.75
N TRP A 216 -17.37 11.33 -4.87
CA TRP A 216 -18.80 11.05 -4.71
C TRP A 216 -19.60 12.31 -4.29
N GLY A 217 -19.07 13.07 -3.34
CA GLY A 217 -19.68 14.34 -2.91
C GLY A 217 -19.72 15.36 -4.05
N THR A 218 -18.62 15.55 -4.76
CA THR A 218 -18.57 16.43 -5.93
C THR A 218 -19.58 16.01 -7.00
N THR A 219 -19.71 14.71 -7.32
CA THR A 219 -20.69 14.24 -8.32
C THR A 219 -22.15 14.42 -7.91
N GLN A 220 -22.47 14.40 -6.61
CA GLN A 220 -23.83 14.67 -6.14
C GLN A 220 -24.21 16.15 -6.23
N HIS A 221 -23.23 17.05 -6.15
CA HIS A 221 -23.45 18.50 -6.23
C HIS A 221 -23.14 19.07 -7.63
N SER A 222 -22.57 18.27 -8.54
CA SER A 222 -22.30 18.64 -9.94
C SER A 222 -23.53 18.45 -10.81
N ASN A 223 -24.63 19.12 -10.47
CA ASN A 223 -25.90 19.10 -11.21
C ASN A 223 -25.99 20.22 -12.26
N GLY A 224 -24.87 20.90 -12.56
CA GLY A 224 -24.82 21.99 -13.53
C GLY A 224 -25.41 23.32 -13.03
N GLN A 225 -25.62 23.48 -11.71
CA GLN A 225 -26.12 24.73 -11.14
C GLN A 225 -25.08 25.86 -11.22
N GLU A 226 -25.56 27.07 -11.52
CA GLU A 226 -24.77 28.29 -11.37
C GLU A 226 -24.69 28.68 -9.89
N GLU A 227 -23.49 28.68 -9.33
CA GLU A 227 -23.24 29.16 -7.97
C GLU A 227 -22.84 30.64 -7.96
N LEU A 228 -23.57 31.46 -7.19
CA LEU A 228 -23.20 32.84 -6.90
C LEU A 228 -21.99 32.86 -5.96
N ARG A 229 -20.80 33.06 -6.54
CA ARG A 229 -19.55 33.17 -5.79
C ARG A 229 -19.38 34.59 -5.23
N TRP A 230 -19.28 34.71 -3.92
CA TRP A 230 -18.81 35.94 -3.28
C TRP A 230 -17.34 36.19 -3.65
N SER A 231 -17.10 37.23 -4.45
CA SER A 231 -15.75 37.74 -4.70
C SER A 231 -15.29 38.51 -3.46
N LYS A 232 -14.13 38.14 -2.90
CA LYS A 232 -13.47 38.95 -1.86
C LYS A 232 -13.29 40.37 -2.40
N ASN A 233 -13.51 41.38 -1.56
CA ASN A 233 -13.21 42.75 -1.94
C ASN A 233 -11.69 42.88 -2.15
N LYS A 234 -11.29 43.19 -3.38
CA LYS A 234 -9.89 43.35 -3.74
C LYS A 234 -9.62 44.84 -3.79
N ASP A 235 -9.23 45.42 -2.67
CA ASP A 235 -8.80 46.81 -2.69
C ASP A 235 -7.57 46.94 -3.59
N PHE A 236 -7.58 47.98 -4.42
CA PHE A 236 -6.58 48.27 -5.43
C PHE A 236 -5.75 49.43 -4.90
N SER A 237 -4.52 49.16 -4.49
CA SER A 237 -3.69 50.16 -3.80
C SER A 237 -2.86 51.01 -4.78
N PHE A 238 -3.12 50.88 -6.08
CA PHE A 238 -2.56 51.77 -7.10
C PHE A 238 -3.51 52.93 -7.38
N PRO A 239 -3.01 54.16 -7.55
CA PRO A 239 -3.84 55.32 -7.87
C PRO A 239 -4.66 55.19 -9.16
N ASN A 240 -4.15 54.48 -10.16
CA ASN A 240 -4.80 54.24 -11.45
C ASN A 240 -4.16 53.03 -12.19
N GLU A 241 -4.74 52.65 -13.32
CA GLU A 241 -4.28 51.54 -14.17
C GLU A 241 -2.90 51.78 -14.81
N GLU A 242 -2.60 53.04 -15.18
CA GLU A 242 -1.32 53.42 -15.80
C GLU A 242 -0.14 53.21 -14.83
N GLU A 243 -0.30 53.57 -13.56
CA GLU A 243 0.71 53.32 -12.54
C GLU A 243 0.90 51.82 -12.27
N LEU A 244 -0.16 51.01 -12.34
CA LEU A 244 -0.02 49.55 -12.26
C LEU A 244 0.74 49.01 -13.48
N GLN A 245 0.44 49.49 -14.70
CA GLN A 245 1.14 49.05 -15.90
C GLN A 245 2.63 49.33 -15.82
N LEU A 246 3.02 50.57 -15.46
CA LEU A 246 4.42 50.94 -15.28
C LEU A 246 5.11 50.07 -14.23
N TYR A 247 4.42 49.78 -13.12
CA TYR A 247 4.92 48.90 -12.08
C TYR A 247 5.10 47.44 -12.56
N ILE A 248 4.18 46.92 -13.39
CA ILE A 248 4.29 45.58 -13.98
C ILE A 248 5.46 45.53 -14.98
N GLU A 249 5.65 46.55 -15.80
CA GLU A 249 6.79 46.62 -16.74
C GLU A 249 8.13 46.62 -15.97
N GLU A 250 8.25 47.43 -14.92
CA GLU A 250 9.43 47.45 -14.04
C GLU A 250 9.65 46.07 -13.39
N LEU A 251 8.60 45.44 -12.90
CA LEU A 251 8.64 44.12 -12.28
C LEU A 251 9.08 43.02 -13.26
N TYR A 252 8.65 43.09 -14.52
CA TYR A 252 9.11 42.17 -15.57
C TYR A 252 10.62 42.29 -15.80
N HIS A 253 11.13 43.53 -15.88
CA HIS A 253 12.55 43.79 -16.06
C HIS A 253 13.38 43.38 -14.84
N MET A 254 12.89 43.66 -13.62
CA MET A 254 13.54 43.22 -12.37
C MET A 254 13.61 41.69 -12.25
N GLN A 255 12.66 40.97 -12.84
CA GLN A 255 12.66 39.51 -12.89
C GLN A 255 13.42 38.93 -14.09
N GLU A 256 14.05 39.78 -14.92
CA GLU A 256 14.79 39.37 -16.12
C GLU A 256 13.94 38.55 -17.11
N GLY A 257 12.62 38.78 -17.14
CA GLY A 257 11.68 37.99 -17.94
C GLY A 257 11.50 36.53 -17.49
N LEU A 258 11.96 36.17 -16.30
CA LEU A 258 11.80 34.84 -15.72
C LEU A 258 10.60 34.77 -14.77
N CYS A 259 9.91 33.64 -14.78
CA CYS A 259 8.84 33.36 -13.84
C CYS A 259 9.36 33.29 -12.41
N ALA A 260 8.86 34.17 -11.53
CA ALA A 260 9.33 34.26 -10.15
C ALA A 260 9.17 32.96 -9.34
N LEU A 261 8.24 32.08 -9.73
CA LEU A 261 7.98 30.82 -9.03
C LEU A 261 8.68 29.60 -9.63
N THR A 262 9.04 29.61 -10.91
CA THR A 262 9.58 28.39 -11.56
C THR A 262 10.98 28.59 -12.13
N GLY A 263 11.36 29.83 -12.42
CA GLY A 263 12.56 30.21 -13.15
C GLY A 263 12.49 29.94 -14.65
N ILE A 264 11.31 29.60 -15.18
CA ILE A 264 11.11 29.38 -16.61
C ILE A 264 10.97 30.74 -17.32
N PRO A 265 11.57 30.94 -18.52
CA PRO A 265 11.34 32.12 -19.32
C PRO A 265 9.86 32.35 -19.60
N MET A 266 9.38 33.57 -19.36
CA MET A 266 8.01 33.95 -19.65
C MET A 266 7.89 34.48 -21.07
N GLN A 267 6.71 34.31 -21.66
CA GLN A 267 6.41 34.78 -23.00
C GLN A 267 5.44 35.96 -22.94
N LEU A 268 5.53 36.84 -23.93
CA LEU A 268 4.69 38.04 -24.05
C LEU A 268 3.55 37.79 -25.04
N ASP A 269 2.41 38.46 -24.82
CA ASP A 269 1.29 38.41 -25.74
C ASP A 269 1.70 38.76 -27.18
N ARG A 270 1.22 37.96 -28.13
CA ARG A 270 1.50 38.05 -29.58
C ARG A 270 2.92 37.63 -29.98
N ALA A 271 3.75 37.19 -29.04
CA ALA A 271 5.10 36.66 -29.26
C ALA A 271 5.28 35.25 -28.66
N GLN A 272 4.20 34.60 -28.26
CA GLN A 272 4.23 33.29 -27.60
C GLN A 272 4.09 32.11 -28.58
N ASP A 273 4.74 30.99 -28.25
CA ASP A 273 4.51 29.67 -28.86
C ASP A 273 3.76 28.71 -27.92
N ASP A 274 3.66 29.07 -26.64
CA ASP A 274 2.95 28.31 -25.61
C ASP A 274 2.16 29.24 -24.69
N ASP A 275 0.83 29.18 -24.78
CA ASP A 275 -0.09 29.99 -23.98
C ASP A 275 0.07 29.75 -22.46
N GLU A 276 0.66 28.62 -22.06
CA GLU A 276 0.95 28.30 -20.67
C GLU A 276 2.15 29.08 -20.11
N GLN A 277 3.05 29.54 -20.97
CA GLN A 277 4.23 30.33 -20.61
C GLN A 277 4.00 31.83 -20.66
N LEU A 278 2.81 32.29 -21.09
CA LEU A 278 2.43 33.70 -21.08
C LEU A 278 2.59 34.32 -19.69
N CYS A 279 2.97 35.60 -19.65
CA CYS A 279 3.03 36.39 -18.44
C CYS A 279 1.68 36.44 -17.73
N SER A 280 1.69 36.31 -16.42
CA SER A 280 0.51 36.39 -15.58
C SER A 280 0.87 37.06 -14.26
N LEU A 281 -0.01 37.96 -13.79
CA LEU A 281 0.18 38.68 -12.53
C LEU A 281 -0.31 37.83 -11.35
N ASP A 282 0.56 37.59 -10.37
CA ASP A 282 0.25 36.85 -9.15
C ASP A 282 0.53 37.70 -7.90
N ARG A 283 -0.15 37.38 -6.81
CA ARG A 283 0.06 38.00 -5.50
C ARG A 283 0.93 37.09 -4.63
N ILE A 284 1.97 37.68 -4.03
CA ILE A 284 2.86 36.99 -3.08
C ILE A 284 2.05 36.48 -1.90
N ASP A 285 1.31 37.39 -1.27
CA ASP A 285 0.27 37.08 -0.32
C ASP A 285 -1.09 37.12 -1.03
N SER A 286 -1.67 35.93 -1.22
CA SER A 286 -2.96 35.74 -1.88
C SER A 286 -4.16 36.22 -1.04
N ASP A 287 -3.97 36.46 0.26
CA ASP A 287 -4.94 37.11 1.13
C ASP A 287 -4.76 38.64 1.18
N GLY A 288 -3.62 39.14 0.69
CA GLY A 288 -3.36 40.56 0.50
C GLY A 288 -3.93 41.17 -0.78
N HIS A 289 -3.73 42.48 -0.94
CA HIS A 289 -4.25 43.31 -2.02
C HIS A 289 -3.31 43.37 -3.24
N TYR A 290 -3.82 43.89 -4.36
CA TYR A 290 -2.96 44.31 -5.48
C TYR A 290 -2.28 45.62 -5.08
N ALA A 291 -1.07 45.50 -4.55
CA ALA A 291 -0.30 46.60 -3.99
C ALA A 291 1.18 46.45 -4.34
N PRO A 292 1.93 47.56 -4.42
CA PRO A 292 3.38 47.52 -4.57
C PRO A 292 4.02 46.63 -3.50
N GLY A 293 4.95 45.78 -3.91
CA GLY A 293 5.65 44.84 -3.03
C GLY A 293 4.88 43.54 -2.73
N ASN A 294 3.61 43.42 -3.15
CA ASN A 294 2.83 42.18 -3.03
C ASN A 294 2.55 41.49 -4.38
N LEU A 295 3.21 41.91 -5.46
CA LEU A 295 2.99 41.37 -6.81
C LEU A 295 4.27 40.74 -7.37
N LEU A 296 4.08 39.70 -8.20
CA LEU A 296 5.11 39.04 -8.99
C LEU A 296 4.53 38.69 -10.37
N ILE A 297 5.40 38.56 -11.37
CA ILE A 297 5.02 38.03 -12.68
C ILE A 297 5.44 36.57 -12.76
N VAL A 298 4.55 35.72 -13.24
CA VAL A 298 4.75 34.27 -13.31
C VAL A 298 4.21 33.75 -14.64
N CYS A 299 4.65 32.55 -15.06
CA CYS A 299 3.99 31.85 -16.17
C CYS A 299 2.52 31.58 -15.81
N ARG A 300 1.65 31.65 -16.82
CA ARG A 300 0.21 31.43 -16.68
C ARG A 300 -0.13 30.08 -16.02
N PHE A 301 0.59 29.01 -16.38
CA PHE A 301 0.39 27.71 -15.74
C PHE A 301 0.76 27.75 -14.25
N ALA A 302 1.85 28.44 -13.90
CA ALA A 302 2.34 28.50 -12.52
C ALA A 302 1.34 29.27 -11.63
N ASN A 303 0.78 30.37 -12.13
CA ASN A 303 -0.30 31.09 -11.45
C ASN A 303 -1.53 30.19 -11.23
N ARG A 304 -1.95 29.48 -12.29
CA ARG A 304 -3.10 28.57 -12.23
C ARG A 304 -2.87 27.43 -11.23
N TRP A 305 -1.68 26.83 -11.21
CA TRP A 305 -1.34 25.72 -10.33
C TRP A 305 -1.19 26.17 -8.88
N LYS A 306 -0.62 27.35 -8.63
CA LYS A 306 -0.55 27.95 -7.30
C LYS A 306 -1.94 28.28 -6.78
N SER A 307 -2.80 28.85 -7.62
CA SER A 307 -4.16 29.27 -7.26
C SER A 307 -4.13 30.17 -6.00
N HIS A 308 -4.74 29.73 -4.91
CA HIS A 308 -4.78 30.43 -3.62
C HIS A 308 -3.76 29.88 -2.61
N SER A 309 -2.89 28.97 -3.00
CA SER A 309 -1.82 28.45 -2.14
C SER A 309 -0.71 29.50 -1.97
N ASN A 310 -0.01 29.46 -0.84
CA ASN A 310 1.12 30.36 -0.61
C ASN A 310 2.36 29.96 -1.44
N ASN A 311 3.22 30.93 -1.72
CA ASN A 311 4.44 30.74 -2.53
C ASN A 311 5.33 29.63 -1.97
N ALA A 312 5.56 29.60 -0.66
CA ALA A 312 6.47 28.64 -0.04
C ALA A 312 6.04 27.18 -0.28
N ASN A 313 4.76 26.88 -0.16
CA ASN A 313 4.25 25.54 -0.43
C ASN A 313 4.30 25.19 -1.92
N PHE A 314 4.00 26.15 -2.80
CA PHE A 314 4.13 25.95 -4.24
C PHE A 314 5.58 25.63 -4.65
N MET A 315 6.54 26.45 -4.20
CA MET A 315 7.97 26.25 -4.45
C MET A 315 8.46 24.88 -3.97
N ARG A 316 8.02 24.46 -2.77
CA ARG A 316 8.34 23.13 -2.22
C ARG A 316 7.89 22.01 -3.16
N LEU A 317 6.70 22.12 -3.78
CA LEU A 317 6.18 21.12 -4.72
C LEU A 317 6.92 21.15 -6.06
N ILE A 318 7.27 22.33 -6.57
CA ILE A 318 8.08 22.45 -7.79
C ILE A 318 9.47 21.83 -7.61
N ASN A 319 10.10 22.06 -6.46
CA ASN A 319 11.40 21.44 -6.15
C ASN A 319 11.31 19.92 -6.04
N LEU A 320 10.19 19.40 -5.51
CA LEU A 320 9.95 17.96 -5.51
C LEU A 320 9.87 17.41 -6.93
N ILE A 321 9.19 18.09 -7.86
CA ILE A 321 9.13 17.68 -9.27
C ILE A 321 10.53 17.70 -9.90
N LYS A 322 11.27 18.81 -9.75
CA LYS A 322 12.64 18.94 -10.28
C LYS A 322 13.59 17.87 -9.74
N SER A 323 13.49 17.51 -8.47
CA SER A 323 14.34 16.48 -7.84
C SER A 323 14.07 15.06 -8.33
N ASN A 324 12.89 14.79 -8.89
CA ASN A 324 12.51 13.49 -9.43
C ASN A 324 12.71 13.40 -10.96
N ALA A 325 13.12 14.50 -11.61
CA ALA A 325 13.36 14.59 -13.04
C ALA A 325 14.83 14.27 -13.40
N ASN A 326 15.36 13.14 -12.94
CA ASN A 326 16.45 12.42 -13.63
C ASN A 326 15.79 11.33 -14.47
N LEU A 327 15.11 11.75 -15.53
CA LEU A 327 14.60 10.89 -16.61
C LEU A 327 15.45 11.10 -17.86
#